data_AF-A0A836SQ41-F1
#
_entry.id   AF-A0A836SQ41-F1
#
_cell.length_a   1.000
_cell.length_b   1.000
_cell.length_c   1.000
_cell.angle_alpha   90.00
_cell.angle_beta   90.00
_cell.angle_gamma   90.00
#
_symmetry.space_group_name_H-M   'P 1'
#
loop_
_entity.id
_entity.type
_entity.pdbx_description
1 polymer ?
#
loop_
_entity_poly.entity_id
_entity_poly.type
_entity_poly.pdbx_seq_one_letter_code
_entity_poly.pdbx_strand_id
1 'polypeptide(L)' 'MAEMFSGKEILDIAVQIELNGHKFYTDLRDKAEDDKLEDLASYLAEQELQHVRDFEALREKFGDFQPPWESYPGEYEA' A
#
# COMPACT_ATOMS: atom_id res chain seq x y z
N MET A 1 10.56 -20.93 6.85
CA MET A 1 9.20 -20.86 6.30
C MET A 1 9.02 -19.44 5.81
N ALA A 2 9.03 -19.21 4.50
CA ALA A 2 8.62 -17.92 3.96
C ALA A 2 7.09 -17.95 3.96
N GLU A 3 6.46 -17.16 4.83
CA GLU A 3 5.02 -16.93 4.76
C GLU A 3 4.74 -16.25 3.41
N MET A 4 4.04 -16.93 2.50
CA MET A 4 3.63 -16.35 1.23
C MET A 4 2.36 -15.53 1.46
N PHE A 5 2.46 -14.21 1.31
CA PHE A 5 1.31 -13.32 1.36
C PHE A 5 0.47 -13.48 0.10
N SER A 6 -0.85 -13.52 0.26
CA SER A 6 -1.79 -13.40 -0.87
C SER A 6 -1.71 -12.02 -1.52
N GLY A 7 -2.10 -11.93 -2.79
CA GLY A 7 -2.15 -10.64 -3.49
C GLY A 7 -3.03 -9.59 -2.79
N LYS A 8 -4.11 -10.02 -2.12
CA LYS A 8 -4.97 -9.14 -1.32
C LYS A 8 -4.25 -8.61 -0.07
N GLU A 9 -3.49 -9.45 0.62
CA GLU A 9 -2.70 -9.02 1.79
C GLU A 9 -1.60 -8.04 1.39
N ILE A 10 -0.96 -8.23 0.23
CA ILE A 10 0.02 -7.27 -0.30
C ILE A 10 -0.65 -5.91 -0.57
N LEU A 11 -1.86 -5.90 -1.13
CA LEU A 11 -2.62 -4.67 -1.37
C LEU A 11 -3.07 -4.00 -0.06
N ASP A 12 -3.45 -4.79 0.95
CA ASP A 12 -3.77 -4.27 2.29
C ASP A 12 -2.55 -3.62 2.95
N ILE A 13 -1.37 -4.24 2.81
CA ILE A 13 -0.09 -3.66 3.26
C ILE A 13 0.19 -2.35 2.51
N ALA A 14 0.00 -2.31 1.20
CA ALA A 14 0.20 -1.10 0.40
C ALA A 14 -0.70 0.05 0.89
N VAL A 15 -2.00 -0.19 1.10
CA VAL A 15 -2.92 0.82 1.66
C VAL A 15 -2.43 1.35 3.00
N GLN A 16 -1.94 0.49 3.90
CA GLN A 16 -1.40 0.94 5.19
C GLN A 16 -0.12 1.77 5.05
N ILE A 17 0.74 1.45 4.08
CA ILE A 17 1.93 2.27 3.78
C ILE A 17 1.50 3.66 3.33
N GLU A 18 0.54 3.77 2.42
CA GLU A 18 0.06 5.06 1.91
C GLU A 18 -0.63 5.90 3.00
N LEU A 19 -1.43 5.29 3.87
CA LEU A 19 -2.04 5.99 5.01
C LEU A 19 -0.97 6.55 5.98
N ASN A 20 0.10 5.79 6.21
CA ASN A 20 1.24 6.26 7.00
C ASN A 20 2.01 7.38 6.29
N GLY A 21 2.19 7.28 4.98
CA GLY A 21 2.78 8.33 4.13
C GLY A 21 1.97 9.63 4.20
N HIS A 22 0.64 9.54 4.05
CA HIS A 22 -0.26 10.69 4.15
C HIS A 22 -0.11 11.39 5.50
N LYS A 23 -0.13 10.62 6.59
CA LYS A 23 0.09 11.14 7.94
C LYS A 23 1.46 11.80 8.07
N PHE A 24 2.52 11.17 7.56
CA PHE A 24 3.87 11.70 7.60
C PHE A 24 3.97 13.05 6.87
N TYR A 25 3.45 13.16 5.64
CA TYR A 25 3.52 14.41 4.88
C TYR A 25 2.60 15.50 5.44
N THR A 26 1.47 15.13 6.04
CA THR A 26 0.63 16.07 6.80
C THR A 26 1.39 16.61 8.01
N ASP A 27 2.01 15.72 8.80
CA ASP A 27 2.83 16.11 9.96
C ASP A 27 4.06 16.96 9.54
N LEU A 28 4.60 16.74 8.33
CA LEU A 28 5.70 17.52 7.77
C LEU A 28 5.24 18.91 7.32
N ARG A 29 4.12 19.00 6.59
CA ARG A 29 3.50 20.27 6.19
C ARG A 29 3.26 21.16 7.41
N ASP A 30 2.66 20.60 8.46
CA ASP A 30 2.30 21.36 9.68
C ASP A 30 3.52 21.86 10.47
N LYS A 31 4.72 21.34 10.18
CA LYS A 31 5.99 21.74 10.81
C LYS A 31 6.91 22.51 9.86
N ALA A 32 6.51 22.70 8.61
CA ALA A 32 7.33 23.40 7.63
C ALA A 32 7.40 24.89 7.99
N GLU A 33 8.61 25.46 7.97
CA GLU A 33 8.84 26.90 8.16
C GLU A 33 9.07 27.64 6.84
N ASP A 34 9.21 26.89 5.74
CA ASP A 34 9.41 27.42 4.38
C ASP A 34 8.21 27.05 3.50
N ASP A 35 7.63 28.04 2.84
CA ASP A 35 6.43 27.91 2.01
C ASP A 35 6.58 26.84 0.92
N LYS A 36 7.78 26.67 0.34
CA LYS A 36 7.97 25.65 -0.72
C LYS A 36 7.95 24.24 -0.14
N LEU A 37 8.45 24.06 1.07
CA LEU A 37 8.37 22.77 1.76
C LEU A 37 6.94 22.47 2.18
N GLU A 38 6.18 23.48 2.65
CA GLU A 38 4.76 23.34 2.95
C GLU A 38 3.96 22.92 1.72
N ASP A 39 4.17 23.60 0.58
CA ASP A 39 3.52 23.29 -0.69
C ASP A 39 3.86 21.86 -1.17
N LEU A 40 5.14 21.48 -1.11
CA LEU A 40 5.58 20.15 -1.52
C LEU A 40 4.99 19.06 -0.61
N ALA A 41 5.02 19.26 0.71
CA ALA A 41 4.46 18.31 1.66
C ALA A 41 2.93 18.18 1.50
N SER A 42 2.24 19.29 1.24
CA SER A 42 0.80 19.28 0.91
C SER A 42 0.51 18.46 -0.33
N TYR A 43 1.25 18.71 -1.41
CA TYR A 43 1.10 17.97 -2.66
C TYR A 43 1.33 16.46 -2.46
N LEU A 44 2.40 16.08 -1.76
CA LEU A 44 2.71 14.67 -1.50
C LEU A 44 1.64 14.01 -0.64
N ALA A 45 1.15 14.69 0.42
CA ALA A 45 0.06 14.18 1.24
C ALA A 45 -1.20 13.90 0.39
N GLU A 46 -1.53 14.76 -0.56
CA GLU A 46 -2.66 14.54 -1.48
C GLU A 46 -2.43 13.37 -2.45
N GLN A 47 -1.20 13.17 -2.93
CA GLN A 47 -0.87 12.02 -3.78
C GLN A 47 -1.08 10.69 -3.03
N GLU A 48 -0.69 10.59 -1.76
CA GLU A 48 -0.88 9.35 -0.99
C GLU A 48 -2.37 8.98 -0.84
N LEU A 49 -3.27 9.97 -0.72
CA LEU A 49 -4.71 9.71 -0.73
C LEU A 49 -5.20 9.18 -2.07
N GLN A 50 -4.61 9.63 -3.18
CA GLN A 50 -4.92 9.08 -4.49
C GLN A 50 -4.41 7.65 -4.61
N HIS A 51 -3.20 7.35 -4.11
CA HIS A 51 -2.67 6.00 -4.08
C HIS A 51 -3.54 5.04 -3.25
N VAL A 52 -4.03 5.47 -2.07
CA VAL A 52 -4.99 4.68 -1.28
C VAL A 52 -6.21 4.29 -2.12
N ARG A 53 -6.83 5.25 -2.81
CA ARG A 53 -8.00 4.97 -3.66
C ARG A 53 -7.68 4.00 -4.79
N ASP A 54 -6.51 4.14 -5.40
CA ASP A 54 -6.08 3.30 -6.50
C ASP A 54 -5.82 1.85 -6.03
N PHE A 55 -5.19 1.68 -4.87
CA PHE A 55 -4.97 0.35 -4.27
C PHE A 55 -6.26 -0.30 -3.78
N GLU A 56 -7.17 0.46 -3.16
CA GLU A 56 -8.50 -0.04 -2.78
C GLU A 56 -9.28 -0.48 -4.03
N ALA A 57 -9.31 0.32 -5.08
CA ALA A 57 -9.97 -0.03 -6.34
C ALA A 57 -9.33 -1.24 -7.02
N LEU A 58 -8.00 -1.38 -6.95
CA LEU A 58 -7.29 -2.56 -7.45
C LEU A 58 -7.63 -3.80 -6.64
N ARG A 59 -7.72 -3.68 -5.32
CA ARG A 59 -8.09 -4.77 -4.41
C ARG A 59 -9.50 -5.27 -4.63
N GLU A 60 -10.46 -4.38 -4.90
CA GLU A 60 -11.83 -4.75 -5.26
C GLU A 60 -11.91 -5.50 -6.60
N LYS A 61 -11.06 -5.10 -7.57
CA LYS A 61 -10.97 -5.77 -8.88
C LYS A 61 -10.20 -7.08 -8.81
N PHE A 62 -9.32 -7.24 -7.82
CA PHE A 62 -8.70 -8.51 -7.48
C PHE A 62 -9.80 -9.41 -6.88
N GLY A 63 -10.50 -10.13 -7.77
CA GLY A 63 -11.33 -11.28 -7.38
C GLY A 63 -10.50 -12.31 -6.59
N ASP A 64 -11.14 -13.38 -6.11
CA ASP A 64 -10.46 -14.51 -5.45
C ASP A 64 -9.57 -15.26 -6.45
N PHE A 65 -8.52 -14.60 -6.93
CA PHE A 65 -7.50 -15.20 -7.75
C PHE A 65 -6.68 -16.11 -6.86
N GLN A 66 -7.14 -17.36 -6.75
CA GLN A 66 -6.32 -18.48 -6.34
C GLN A 66 -5.57 -18.96 -7.58
N PRO A 67 -4.26 -18.69 -7.70
CA PRO A 67 -3.52 -19.18 -8.83
C PRO A 67 -3.40 -20.72 -8.72
N PRO A 68 -3.73 -21.49 -9.77
CA PRO A 68 -3.65 -22.95 -9.73
C PRO A 68 -2.21 -23.50 -9.58
N TRP A 69 -1.19 -22.65 -9.59
CA TRP A 69 0.22 -23.01 -9.42
C TRP A 69 0.73 -22.98 -7.97
N GLU A 70 -0.13 -22.67 -6.98
CA GLU A 70 0.19 -22.78 -5.54
C GLU A 70 -0.12 -24.18 -4.96
N SER A 71 -0.10 -25.22 -5.80
CA SER A 71 -0.14 -26.60 -5.34
C SER A 71 0.71 -27.50 -6.23
N TYR A 72 2.00 -27.59 -5.92
CA TYR A 72 2.82 -28.68 -6.40
C TYR A 72 2.73 -29.87 -5.42
N PRO A 73 2.32 -31.07 -5.88
CA PRO A 73 2.36 -32.25 -5.03
C PRO A 73 3.80 -32.52 -4.56
N GLY A 74 4.02 -32.50 -3.24
CA GLY A 74 5.31 -32.84 -2.62
C GLY A 74 6.05 -31.68 -1.93
N GLU A 75 5.55 -30.43 -1.95
CA GLU A 75 6.25 -29.29 -1.31
C GLU A 75 6.34 -29.36 0.22
N TYR A 76 5.57 -30.24 0.87
CA TYR A 76 5.56 -30.42 2.33
C TYR A 76 5.93 -31.84 2.78
N GLU A 77 6.47 -32.66 1.88
CA GLU A 77 7.03 -33.97 2.24
C GLU A 77 8.55 -33.82 2.51
N ALA A 78 8.89 -33.36 3.71
CA ALA A 78 10.22 -33.48 4.31
C ALA A 78 10.10 -33.74 5.82
#